data_AF-A0A950ZXV2-F1
#
_entry.id   AF-A0A950ZXV2-F1
#
_cell.length_a   1.000
_cell.length_b   1.000
_cell.length_c   1.000
_cell.angle_alpha   90.00
_cell.angle_beta   90.00
_cell.angle_gamma   90.00
#
_symmetry.space_group_name_H-M   'P 1'
#
loop_
_entity.id
_entity.type
_entity.pdbx_description
1 polymer ?
#
loop_
_entity_poly.entity_id
_entity_poly.type
_entity_poly.pdbx_seq_one_letter_code
_entity_poly.pdbx_strand_id
1 'polypeptide(L)'
;MVLDAKALTWAAQNNIDTAKLKGAKVPIYGKWYFPEIPAGVPLINLETGERHVFSELMLAGEVIWAPEADLRRANLLPADYPEPEVPDREAEQMRALHVIAPEPLLAIARPPGVEVPGRGMSPALPEPEAAEPPSEISGIHMPSASVAPLVLGVGFCIAFLGLITNVFILIVGLVWMLAGAVGWIRIGLMEAAHASHSTEHEPEPVA
;
A
#
# COMPACT_ATOMS: atom_id res chain seq x y z
N MET A 1 11.94 15.35 7.86
CA MET A 1 11.13 14.32 8.52
C MET A 1 12.10 13.49 9.36
N VAL A 2 12.02 13.64 10.68
CA VAL A 2 12.95 13.04 11.66
C VAL A 2 12.32 11.73 12.11
N LEU A 3 13.06 10.62 12.08
CA LEU A 3 12.59 9.34 12.62
C LEU A 3 12.31 9.53 14.13
N ASP A 4 11.20 8.99 14.63
CA ASP A 4 10.91 9.03 16.06
C ASP A 4 12.04 8.30 16.81
N ALA A 5 12.62 8.97 17.81
CA ALA A 5 13.76 8.44 18.57
C ALA A 5 13.43 7.10 19.25
N LYS A 6 12.15 6.83 19.51
CA LYS A 6 11.69 5.55 20.08
C LYS A 6 11.90 4.37 19.13
N ALA A 7 11.67 4.57 17.84
CA ALA A 7 11.76 3.51 16.83
C ALA A 7 13.21 3.13 16.46
N LEU A 8 14.20 3.80 17.07
CA LEU A 8 15.63 3.62 16.83
C LEU A 8 16.40 3.34 18.12
N THR A 9 15.76 2.77 19.16
CA THR A 9 16.38 2.62 20.48
C THR A 9 17.70 1.84 20.43
N TRP A 10 17.71 0.65 19.82
CA TRP A 10 18.94 -0.13 19.61
C TRP A 10 19.91 0.56 18.64
N ALA A 11 19.41 1.11 17.55
CA ALA A 11 20.22 1.82 16.56
C ALA A 11 20.99 3.00 17.20
N ALA A 12 20.32 3.82 18.01
CA ALA A 12 20.89 4.94 18.72
C ALA A 12 21.97 4.52 19.73
N GLN A 13 21.74 3.42 20.46
CA GLN A 13 22.74 2.84 21.38
C GLN A 13 24.02 2.40 20.66
N ASN A 14 23.89 1.96 19.40
CA ASN A 14 25.00 1.53 18.56
C ASN A 14 25.53 2.63 17.62
N ASN A 15 25.23 3.91 17.94
CA ASN A 15 25.69 5.05 17.15
C ASN A 15 25.20 5.02 15.68
N ILE A 16 24.06 4.39 15.41
CA ILE A 16 23.37 4.36 14.12
C ILE A 16 22.28 5.43 14.17
N ASP A 17 22.48 6.53 13.43
CA ASP A 17 21.52 7.61 13.31
C ASP A 17 20.91 7.65 11.90
N THR A 18 19.72 8.21 11.81
CA THR A 18 18.99 8.62 10.61
C THR A 18 19.89 9.25 9.55
N ALA A 19 20.80 10.14 9.97
CA ALA A 19 21.74 10.82 9.09
C ALA A 19 22.75 9.86 8.46
N LYS A 20 23.22 8.86 9.22
CA LYS A 20 24.15 7.83 8.74
C LYS A 20 23.46 6.86 7.80
N LEU A 21 22.24 6.42 8.15
CA LEU A 21 21.43 5.55 7.29
C LEU A 21 21.15 6.23 5.94
N LYS A 22 20.76 7.51 5.97
CA LYS A 22 20.51 8.29 4.75
C LYS A 22 21.79 8.56 3.96
N GLY A 23 22.88 8.90 4.62
CA GLY A 23 24.18 9.12 3.99
C GLY A 23 24.71 7.86 3.30
N ALA A 24 24.50 6.70 3.91
CA ALA A 24 24.87 5.39 3.38
C ALA A 24 23.85 4.83 2.37
N LYS A 25 22.74 5.55 2.10
CA LYS A 25 21.65 5.12 1.21
C LYS A 25 21.06 3.75 1.59
N VAL A 26 20.99 3.45 2.89
CA VAL A 26 20.36 2.23 3.39
C VAL A 26 18.84 2.40 3.33
N PRO A 27 18.10 1.48 2.68
CA PRO A 27 16.64 1.55 2.65
C PRO A 27 16.07 1.25 4.04
N ILE A 28 15.03 2.01 4.41
CA ILE A 28 14.39 1.93 5.72
C ILE A 28 12.93 1.52 5.50
N TYR A 29 12.57 0.33 5.95
CA TYR A 29 11.21 -0.18 5.86
C TYR A 29 10.43 0.19 7.11
N GLY A 30 9.25 0.75 6.93
CA GLY A 30 8.42 1.30 8.00
C GLY A 30 7.20 1.98 7.42
N LYS A 31 6.14 2.11 8.22
CA LYS A 31 4.85 2.73 7.84
C LYS A 31 4.96 4.04 7.03
N TRP A 32 5.98 4.84 7.29
CA TRP A 32 6.16 6.18 6.68
C TRP A 32 7.27 6.26 5.61
N TYR A 33 7.99 5.16 5.36
CA TYR A 33 9.12 5.12 4.43
C TYR A 33 8.83 4.13 3.30
N PHE A 34 9.36 2.92 3.39
CA PHE A 34 8.99 1.80 2.53
C PHE A 34 8.03 0.90 3.32
N PRO A 35 6.71 0.99 3.06
CA PRO A 35 5.75 0.18 3.79
C PRO A 35 5.82 -1.29 3.39
N GLU A 36 6.42 -1.66 2.26
CA GLU A 36 6.50 -3.04 1.78
C GLU A 36 7.83 -3.69 2.17
N ILE A 37 7.77 -4.69 3.05
CA ILE A 37 8.91 -5.50 3.47
C ILE A 37 9.14 -6.62 2.44
N PRO A 38 10.33 -6.72 1.84
CA PRO A 38 10.63 -7.77 0.87
C PRO A 38 10.73 -9.15 1.54
N ALA A 39 10.17 -10.16 0.86
CA ALA A 39 10.28 -11.55 1.27
C ALA A 39 11.72 -12.08 1.06
N GLY A 40 12.20 -12.92 1.98
CA GLY A 40 13.46 -13.64 1.88
C GLY A 40 14.72 -12.80 2.14
N VAL A 41 14.58 -11.52 2.52
CA VAL A 41 15.71 -10.65 2.85
C VAL A 41 15.89 -10.57 4.37
N PRO A 42 17.11 -10.81 4.91
CA PRO A 42 17.36 -10.61 6.32
C PRO A 42 17.34 -9.12 6.67
N LEU A 43 16.40 -8.76 7.53
CA LEU A 43 16.16 -7.42 8.02
C LEU A 43 16.50 -7.35 9.51
N ILE A 44 17.02 -6.20 9.93
CA ILE A 44 17.32 -5.91 11.33
C ILE A 44 16.29 -4.93 11.85
N ASN A 45 15.68 -5.26 12.98
CA ASN A 45 14.82 -4.36 13.72
C ASN A 45 15.69 -3.26 14.34
N LEU A 46 15.48 -2.01 13.95
CA LEU A 46 16.27 -0.89 14.46
C LEU A 46 15.93 -0.48 15.91
N GLU A 47 14.82 -0.99 16.44
CA GLU A 47 14.39 -0.79 17.82
C GLU A 47 15.02 -1.82 18.76
N THR A 48 15.03 -3.11 18.38
CA THR A 48 15.48 -4.23 19.25
C THR A 48 16.85 -4.80 18.87
N GLY A 49 17.31 -4.60 17.64
CA GLY A 49 18.53 -5.21 17.09
C GLY A 49 18.34 -6.65 16.58
N GLU A 50 17.12 -7.19 16.65
CA GLU A 50 16.84 -8.57 16.24
C GLU A 50 16.84 -8.73 14.72
N ARG A 51 17.39 -9.86 14.27
CA ARG A 51 17.38 -10.30 12.87
C ARG A 51 16.09 -11.06 12.59
N HIS A 52 15.34 -10.63 11.58
CA HIS A 52 14.15 -11.32 11.10
C HIS A 52 14.20 -11.49 9.57
N VAL A 53 13.84 -12.69 9.11
CA VAL A 53 13.66 -12.98 7.69
C VAL A 53 12.17 -13.22 7.48
N PHE A 54 11.54 -12.35 6.71
CA PHE A 54 10.12 -12.49 6.42
C PHE A 54 9.93 -13.42 5.22
N SER A 55 9.11 -14.46 5.38
CA SER A 55 8.88 -15.46 4.32
C SER A 55 8.01 -14.95 3.16
N GLU A 56 7.18 -13.93 3.44
CA GLU A 56 6.24 -13.33 2.50
C GLU A 56 6.36 -11.81 2.51
N LEU A 57 5.84 -11.15 1.47
CA LEU A 57 5.81 -9.71 1.38
C LEU A 57 4.79 -9.18 2.39
N MET A 58 5.25 -8.38 3.35
CA MET A 58 4.41 -7.88 4.43
C MET A 58 4.44 -6.35 4.52
N LEU A 59 3.39 -5.77 5.07
CA LEU A 59 3.37 -4.34 5.35
C LEU A 59 4.08 -4.04 6.67
N ALA A 60 5.08 -3.16 6.62
CA ALA A 60 5.78 -2.64 7.79
C ALA A 60 4.80 -1.85 8.67
N GLY A 61 4.66 -2.28 9.91
CA GLY A 61 3.91 -1.56 10.93
C GLY A 61 4.67 -0.35 11.46
N GLU A 62 4.54 -0.11 12.77
CA GLU A 62 5.24 0.99 13.45
C GLU A 62 6.73 0.74 13.64
N VAL A 63 7.13 -0.55 13.61
CA VAL A 63 8.52 -1.00 13.73
C VAL A 63 9.29 -0.72 12.44
N ILE A 64 10.54 -0.29 12.62
CA ILE A 64 11.41 0.10 11.52
C ILE A 64 12.48 -0.96 11.29
N TRP A 65 12.65 -1.33 10.02
CA TRP A 65 13.55 -2.38 9.58
C TRP A 65 14.56 -1.86 8.57
N ALA A 66 15.77 -2.41 8.60
CA ALA A 66 16.80 -2.12 7.59
C ALA A 66 17.51 -3.42 7.15
N PRO A 67 17.89 -3.56 5.86
CA PRO A 67 18.60 -4.74 5.39
C PRO A 67 19.94 -4.92 6.08
N GLU A 68 20.19 -6.13 6.59
CA GLU A 68 21.46 -6.49 7.21
C GLU A 68 22.62 -6.28 6.22
N ALA A 69 22.45 -6.69 4.96
CA ALA A 69 23.47 -6.58 3.93
C ALA A 69 23.91 -5.13 3.68
N ASP A 70 22.98 -4.18 3.75
CA ASP A 70 23.25 -2.76 3.50
C ASP A 70 23.85 -2.08 4.75
N LEU A 71 23.41 -2.46 5.94
CA LEU A 71 24.03 -2.03 7.19
C LEU A 71 25.49 -2.52 7.31
N ARG A 72 25.75 -3.77 6.90
CA ARG A 72 27.11 -4.34 6.84
C ARG A 72 27.97 -3.62 5.81
N ARG A 73 27.45 -3.38 4.62
CA ARG A 73 28.14 -2.64 3.55
C ARG A 73 28.51 -1.22 3.98
N ALA A 74 27.65 -0.60 4.79
CA ALA A 74 27.86 0.73 5.34
C ALA A 74 28.79 0.76 6.58
N ASN A 75 29.26 -0.41 7.06
CA ASN A 75 30.01 -0.55 8.30
C ASN A 75 29.29 0.08 9.51
N LEU A 76 27.97 -0.04 9.55
CA LEU A 76 27.11 0.49 10.60
C LEU A 76 26.74 -0.55 11.65
N LEU A 77 27.07 -1.83 11.42
CA LEU A 77 26.82 -2.88 12.40
C LEU A 77 27.89 -2.86 13.52
N PRO A 78 27.50 -3.19 14.76
CA PRO A 78 28.45 -3.45 15.84
C PRO A 78 29.46 -4.54 15.47
N ALA A 79 30.69 -4.43 15.95
CA ALA A 79 31.77 -5.38 15.64
C ALA A 79 31.52 -6.79 16.19
N ASP A 80 30.64 -6.90 17.18
CA ASP A 80 30.18 -8.11 17.84
C ASP A 80 28.86 -8.67 17.26
N TYR A 81 28.33 -8.07 16.18
CA TYR A 81 27.09 -8.55 15.57
C TYR A 81 27.29 -9.93 14.92
N PRO A 82 26.40 -10.91 15.17
CA PRO A 82 26.57 -12.27 14.67
C PRO A 82 26.67 -12.30 13.13
N GLU A 83 27.61 -13.10 12.62
CA GLU A 83 27.72 -13.37 11.19
C GLU A 83 26.46 -14.08 10.68
N PRO A 84 26.06 -13.83 9.43
CA PRO A 84 24.87 -14.46 8.89
C PRO A 84 25.12 -15.96 8.81
N GLU A 85 24.34 -16.75 9.55
CA GLU A 85 24.18 -18.17 9.24
C GLU A 85 23.74 -18.25 7.79
N VAL A 86 24.63 -18.76 6.94
CA VAL A 86 24.42 -18.90 5.50
C VAL A 86 23.37 -19.99 5.32
N PRO A 87 22.13 -19.67 4.89
CA PRO A 87 21.23 -20.71 4.44
C PRO A 87 21.81 -21.24 3.12
N ASP A 88 21.88 -22.57 3.01
CA ASP A 88 22.55 -23.31 1.94
C ASP A 88 22.41 -22.66 0.55
N ARG A 89 23.55 -22.27 -0.04
CA ARG A 89 23.64 -21.66 -1.38
C ARG A 89 22.96 -22.47 -2.48
N GLU A 90 22.65 -23.74 -2.23
CA GLU A 90 21.90 -24.62 -3.13
C GLU A 90 20.43 -24.19 -3.29
N ALA A 91 19.79 -23.66 -2.25
CA ALA A 91 18.38 -23.22 -2.30
C ALA A 91 18.19 -21.94 -3.14
N GLU A 92 19.18 -21.04 -3.13
CA GLU A 92 19.17 -19.80 -3.89
C GLU A 92 19.46 -20.06 -5.38
N GLN A 93 20.36 -21.00 -5.68
CA GLN A 93 20.70 -21.38 -7.06
C GLN A 93 19.58 -22.20 -7.74
N MET A 94 18.86 -23.05 -7.00
CA MET A 94 17.68 -23.76 -7.53
C MET A 94 16.47 -22.83 -7.78
N ARG A 95 16.29 -21.76 -6.99
CA ARG A 95 15.25 -20.75 -7.25
C ARG A 95 15.57 -19.84 -8.43
N ALA A 96 16.84 -19.44 -8.59
CA ALA A 96 17.26 -18.57 -9.70
C ALA A 96 17.10 -19.23 -11.08
N LEU A 97 17.15 -20.56 -11.17
CA LEU A 97 16.94 -21.28 -12.43
C LEU A 97 15.46 -21.40 -12.83
N HIS A 98 14.51 -21.18 -11.90
CA HIS A 98 13.07 -21.38 -12.15
C HIS A 98 12.30 -20.09 -12.49
N VAL A 99 12.96 -18.92 -12.46
CA VAL A 99 12.33 -17.59 -12.67
C VAL A 99 12.55 -17.06 -14.10
N ILE A 100 13.26 -17.78 -14.96
CA ILE A 100 13.46 -17.40 -16.38
C ILE A 100 12.65 -18.33 -17.28
N ALA A 101 11.33 -18.11 -17.35
CA ALA A 101 10.51 -18.49 -18.50
C ALA A 101 9.86 -17.21 -19.07
N PRO A 102 10.43 -16.60 -20.12
CA PRO A 102 9.85 -15.41 -20.74
C PRO A 102 8.67 -15.82 -21.63
N GLU A 103 7.48 -15.97 -21.04
CA GLU A 103 6.23 -16.12 -21.80
C GLU A 103 5.65 -14.86 -22.47
N PRO A 104 6.17 -13.61 -22.37
CA PRO A 104 5.64 -12.54 -23.22
C PRO A 104 6.25 -12.52 -24.64
N LEU A 105 7.31 -13.29 -24.92
CA LEU A 105 7.99 -13.27 -26.23
C LEU A 105 7.55 -14.38 -27.20
N LEU A 106 7.02 -15.48 -26.69
CA LEU A 106 6.48 -16.57 -27.54
C LEU A 106 5.08 -16.27 -28.11
N ALA A 107 4.35 -15.31 -27.52
CA ALA A 107 3.05 -14.87 -28.03
C ALA A 107 3.15 -14.00 -29.30
N ILE A 108 4.28 -13.32 -29.53
CA ILE A 108 4.46 -12.38 -30.65
C ILE A 108 4.93 -13.08 -31.94
N ALA A 109 5.49 -14.29 -31.84
CA ALA A 109 6.02 -15.02 -32.99
C ALA A 109 5.05 -16.03 -33.62
N ARG A 110 3.77 -16.07 -33.20
CA ARG A 110 2.80 -17.04 -33.75
C ARG A 110 2.18 -16.50 -35.05
N PRO A 111 2.43 -17.14 -36.22
CA PRO A 111 1.77 -16.75 -37.47
C PRO A 111 0.26 -17.03 -37.39
N PRO A 112 -0.61 -16.15 -37.92
CA PRO A 112 -2.05 -16.40 -37.96
C PRO A 112 -2.34 -17.46 -39.02
N GLY A 113 -2.85 -18.63 -38.62
CA GLY A 113 -3.36 -19.63 -39.57
C GLY A 113 -3.03 -21.10 -39.31
N VAL A 114 -2.52 -21.48 -38.14
CA VAL A 114 -2.35 -22.90 -37.80
C VAL A 114 -3.53 -23.37 -36.94
N GLU A 115 -4.51 -24.00 -37.57
CA GLU A 115 -5.51 -24.83 -36.90
C GLU A 115 -4.80 -26.02 -36.24
N VAL A 116 -5.08 -26.29 -34.97
CA VAL A 116 -4.58 -27.49 -34.28
C VAL A 116 -5.65 -28.58 -34.43
N PRO A 117 -5.44 -29.62 -35.27
CA PRO A 117 -6.35 -30.75 -35.33
C PRO A 117 -5.95 -31.73 -34.23
N GLY A 118 -6.82 -31.88 -33.23
CA GLY A 118 -6.65 -32.91 -32.20
C GLY A 118 -6.66 -32.39 -30.78
N ARG A 119 -7.84 -31.99 -30.32
CA ARG A 119 -8.22 -32.22 -28.92
C ARG A 119 -9.67 -32.68 -28.88
N GLY A 120 -9.87 -33.93 -29.29
CA GLY A 120 -11.06 -34.68 -28.89
C GLY A 120 -11.06 -34.86 -27.38
N MET A 121 -12.27 -34.89 -26.82
CA MET A 121 -12.59 -35.17 -25.41
C MET A 121 -12.07 -34.13 -24.41
N SER A 122 -12.82 -33.03 -24.27
CA SER A 122 -12.98 -32.41 -22.95
C SER A 122 -13.86 -33.35 -22.12
N PRO A 123 -13.41 -33.90 -20.98
CA PRO A 123 -14.35 -34.38 -19.98
C PRO A 123 -15.18 -33.18 -19.54
N ALA A 124 -16.49 -33.36 -19.46
CA ALA A 124 -17.42 -32.36 -18.95
C ALA A 124 -16.93 -31.92 -17.55
N LEU A 125 -16.35 -30.72 -17.49
CA LEU A 125 -16.19 -30.02 -16.23
C LEU A 125 -17.61 -29.71 -15.75
N PRO A 126 -17.97 -30.01 -14.48
CA PRO A 126 -19.20 -29.48 -13.93
C PRO A 126 -19.18 -27.95 -14.11
N GLU A 127 -20.31 -27.41 -14.57
CA GLU A 127 -20.53 -25.97 -14.67
C GLU A 127 -19.98 -25.28 -13.42
N PRO A 128 -19.27 -24.14 -13.54
CA PRO A 128 -19.01 -23.32 -12.38
C PRO A 128 -20.37 -22.85 -11.87
N GLU A 129 -20.82 -23.53 -10.82
CA GLU A 129 -21.85 -23.11 -9.90
C GLU A 129 -21.63 -21.61 -9.68
N ALA A 130 -22.63 -20.82 -10.10
CA ALA A 130 -22.60 -19.38 -10.01
C ALA A 130 -22.16 -19.01 -8.59
N ALA A 131 -20.96 -18.42 -8.48
CA ALA A 131 -20.47 -17.91 -7.22
C ALA A 131 -21.56 -16.98 -6.65
N GLU A 132 -22.17 -17.41 -5.55
CA GLU A 132 -23.05 -16.56 -4.77
C GLU A 132 -22.28 -15.26 -4.48
N PRO A 133 -22.89 -14.08 -4.72
CA PRO A 133 -22.24 -12.84 -4.35
C PRO A 133 -21.95 -12.91 -2.85
N PRO A 134 -20.73 -12.58 -2.39
CA PRO A 134 -20.43 -12.50 -0.97
C PRO A 134 -21.16 -11.28 -0.38
N SER A 135 -22.45 -11.43 -0.13
CA SER A 135 -23.34 -10.40 0.43
C SER A 135 -23.35 -10.38 1.96
N GLU A 136 -22.28 -10.84 2.61
CA GLU A 136 -22.20 -10.91 4.08
C GLU A 136 -20.88 -10.37 4.68
N ILE A 137 -20.17 -9.47 3.99
CA ILE A 137 -19.30 -8.51 4.68
C ILE A 137 -20.12 -7.25 4.92
N SER A 138 -21.06 -7.39 5.86
CA SER A 138 -21.98 -6.35 6.30
C SER A 138 -21.24 -5.32 7.17
N GLY A 139 -21.33 -4.04 6.81
CA GLY A 139 -21.16 -2.93 7.75
C GLY A 139 -20.37 -1.70 7.30
N ILE A 140 -19.56 -1.76 6.24
CA ILE A 140 -18.77 -0.58 5.82
C ILE A 140 -19.54 0.20 4.76
N HIS A 141 -20.27 1.23 5.19
CA HIS A 141 -20.92 2.18 4.29
C HIS A 141 -19.84 2.96 3.52
N MET A 142 -19.67 2.62 2.24
CA MET A 142 -18.79 3.40 1.36
C MET A 142 -19.49 4.70 0.95
N PRO A 143 -18.84 5.87 1.10
CA PRO A 143 -19.43 7.13 0.67
C PRO A 143 -19.65 7.12 -0.84
N SER A 144 -20.69 7.83 -1.29
CA SER A 144 -20.91 8.00 -2.72
C SER A 144 -19.78 8.83 -3.34
N ALA A 145 -19.48 8.59 -4.62
CA ALA A 145 -18.46 9.36 -5.32
C ALA A 145 -18.87 10.84 -5.37
N SER A 146 -18.16 11.72 -4.64
CA SER A 146 -18.48 13.14 -4.53
C SER A 146 -17.41 14.03 -5.15
N VAL A 147 -17.83 14.91 -6.07
CA VAL A 147 -16.97 15.92 -6.71
C VAL A 147 -16.82 17.18 -5.84
N ALA A 148 -17.64 17.32 -4.80
CA ALA A 148 -17.69 18.51 -3.94
C ALA A 148 -16.34 18.92 -3.30
N PRO A 149 -15.51 18.02 -2.74
CA PRO A 149 -14.21 18.41 -2.18
C PRO A 149 -13.24 18.97 -3.24
N LEU A 150 -13.30 18.47 -4.48
CA LEU A 150 -12.49 18.99 -5.57
C LEU A 150 -12.91 20.42 -5.95
N VAL A 151 -14.21 20.67 -6.06
CA VAL A 151 -14.76 22.01 -6.34
C VAL A 151 -14.38 23.00 -5.24
N LEU A 152 -14.46 22.58 -3.98
CA LEU A 152 -14.06 23.39 -2.82
C LEU A 152 -12.56 23.70 -2.85
N GLY A 153 -11.72 22.70 -3.12
CA GLY A 153 -10.27 22.88 -3.24
C GLY A 153 -9.87 23.86 -4.34
N VAL A 154 -10.49 23.77 -5.52
CA VAL A 154 -10.28 24.72 -6.62
C VAL A 154 -10.72 26.13 -6.22
N GLY A 155 -11.88 26.28 -5.58
CA GLY A 155 -12.35 27.58 -5.06
C GLY A 155 -11.38 28.19 -4.06
N PHE A 156 -10.82 27.38 -3.15
CA PHE A 156 -9.82 27.82 -2.18
C PHE A 156 -8.53 28.32 -2.86
N CYS A 157 -8.01 27.60 -3.86
CA CYS A 157 -6.86 28.05 -4.64
C CYS A 157 -7.11 29.40 -5.34
N ILE A 158 -8.30 29.58 -5.95
CA ILE A 158 -8.68 30.84 -6.60
C ILE A 158 -8.78 31.97 -5.57
N ALA A 159 -9.38 31.71 -4.41
CA ALA A 159 -9.49 32.69 -3.33
C ALA A 159 -8.11 33.13 -2.83
N PHE A 160 -7.19 32.18 -2.62
CA PHE A 160 -5.81 32.49 -2.21
C PHE A 160 -5.05 33.29 -3.28
N LEU A 161 -5.22 32.93 -4.55
CA LEU A 161 -4.66 33.70 -5.66
C LEU A 161 -5.25 35.12 -5.72
N GLY A 162 -6.55 35.26 -5.50
CA GLY A 162 -7.22 36.55 -5.44
C GLY A 162 -6.75 37.42 -4.28
N LEU A 163 -6.46 36.80 -3.12
CA LEU A 163 -5.95 37.50 -1.95
C LEU A 163 -4.62 38.22 -2.24
N ILE A 164 -3.75 37.61 -3.04
CA ILE A 164 -2.43 38.18 -3.39
C ILE A 164 -2.45 39.06 -4.65
N THR A 165 -3.44 38.91 -5.52
CA THR A 165 -3.48 39.61 -6.83
C THR A 165 -4.58 40.66 -6.96
N ASN A 166 -5.84 40.30 -6.65
CA ASN A 166 -7.00 41.12 -7.00
C ASN A 166 -8.26 40.74 -6.18
N VAL A 167 -8.90 41.76 -5.59
CA VAL A 167 -10.13 41.63 -4.80
C VAL A 167 -11.29 41.00 -5.59
N PHE A 168 -11.42 41.27 -6.90
CA PHE A 168 -12.45 40.63 -7.73
C PHE A 168 -12.24 39.12 -7.86
N ILE A 169 -10.99 38.68 -8.05
CA ILE A 169 -10.63 37.25 -8.10
C ILE A 169 -10.90 36.61 -6.74
N LEU A 170 -10.63 37.31 -5.64
CA LEU A 170 -10.94 36.85 -4.29
C LEU A 170 -12.45 36.60 -4.12
N ILE A 171 -13.29 37.55 -4.56
CA ILE A 171 -14.76 37.40 -4.49
C ILE A 171 -15.22 36.18 -5.30
N VAL A 172 -14.72 36.01 -6.52
CA VAL A 172 -15.06 34.84 -7.35
C VAL A 172 -14.64 33.54 -6.66
N GLY A 173 -13.43 33.48 -6.10
CA GLY A 173 -12.96 32.32 -5.35
C GLY A 173 -13.82 32.00 -4.13
N LEU A 174 -14.22 33.01 -3.36
CA LEU A 174 -15.09 32.84 -2.19
C LEU A 174 -16.48 32.33 -2.58
N VAL A 175 -17.08 32.86 -3.64
CA VAL A 175 -18.39 32.39 -4.15
C VAL A 175 -18.29 30.94 -4.62
N TRP A 176 -17.22 30.59 -5.33
CA TRP A 176 -16.98 29.21 -5.78
C TRP A 176 -16.76 28.25 -4.61
N MET A 177 -15.98 28.66 -3.62
CA MET A 177 -15.73 27.89 -2.39
C MET A 177 -17.02 27.65 -1.61
N LEU A 178 -17.87 28.68 -1.46
CA LEU A 178 -19.19 28.58 -0.84
C LEU A 178 -20.09 27.59 -1.58
N ALA A 179 -20.14 27.65 -2.91
CA ALA A 179 -20.91 26.70 -3.71
C ALA A 179 -20.45 25.25 -3.49
N GLY A 180 -19.14 25.01 -3.45
CA GLY A 180 -18.55 23.70 -3.16
C GLY A 180 -18.91 23.20 -1.76
N ALA A 181 -18.81 24.07 -0.74
CA ALA A 181 -19.16 23.74 0.65
C ALA A 181 -20.65 23.41 0.81
N VAL A 182 -21.54 24.22 0.22
CA VAL A 182 -23.00 23.96 0.24
C VAL A 182 -23.33 22.64 -0.45
N GLY A 183 -22.70 22.37 -1.60
CA GLY A 183 -22.85 21.09 -2.31
C GLY A 183 -22.43 19.90 -1.45
N TRP A 184 -21.28 20.02 -0.78
CA TRP A 184 -20.76 18.95 0.08
C TRP A 184 -21.67 18.66 1.28
N ILE A 185 -22.11 19.72 1.98
CA ILE A 185 -23.01 19.60 3.14
C ILE A 185 -24.34 18.97 2.72
N ARG A 186 -24.89 19.39 1.56
CA ARG A 186 -26.14 18.83 1.05
C ARG A 186 -26.03 17.34 0.77
N ILE A 187 -24.93 16.89 0.16
CA ILE A 187 -24.70 15.46 -0.09
C ILE A 187 -24.65 14.69 1.22
N GLY A 188 -23.85 15.16 2.20
CA GLY A 188 -23.75 14.50 3.50
C GLY A 188 -25.07 14.44 4.26
N LEU A 189 -25.91 15.47 4.13
CA LEU A 189 -27.25 15.48 4.74
C LEU A 189 -28.20 14.47 4.09
N MET A 190 -28.17 14.35 2.75
CA MET A 190 -28.99 13.36 2.04
C MET A 190 -28.55 11.93 2.37
N GLU A 191 -27.24 11.69 2.46
CA GLU A 191 -26.68 10.39 2.86
C GLU A 191 -27.10 10.01 4.29
N ALA A 192 -27.05 10.96 5.23
CA ALA A 192 -27.49 10.74 6.61
C ALA A 192 -28.99 10.41 6.70
N ALA A 193 -29.83 11.08 5.90
CA ALA A 193 -31.27 10.82 5.86
C ALA A 193 -31.60 9.42 5.29
N HIS A 194 -30.86 8.95 4.29
CA HIS A 194 -31.02 7.60 3.74
C HIS A 194 -30.56 6.52 4.71
N ALA A 195 -29.48 6.76 5.45
CA ALA A 195 -28.98 5.85 6.46
C ALA A 195 -29.99 5.63 7.60
N SER A 196 -30.68 6.68 8.06
CA SER A 196 -31.67 6.57 9.15
C SER A 196 -32.92 5.77 8.78
N HIS A 197 -33.31 5.71 7.51
CA HIS A 197 -34.49 4.96 7.07
C HIS A 197 -34.25 3.45 6.94
N SER A 198 -32.99 3.03 6.79
CA SER A 198 -32.63 1.62 6.58
C SER A 198 -32.51 0.83 7.89
N THR A 199 -32.38 1.51 9.02
CA THR A 199 -32.27 0.92 10.36
C THR A 199 -33.60 0.50 10.99
N GLU A 200 -34.74 0.76 10.35
CA GLU A 200 -36.08 0.48 10.92
C GLU A 200 -36.72 -0.83 10.39
N HIS A 201 -35.97 -1.61 9.61
CA HIS A 201 -36.38 -2.95 9.13
C HIS A 201 -35.54 -4.04 9.81
N GLU A 202 -35.56 -4.08 11.14
CA GLU A 202 -35.13 -5.27 11.88
C GLU A 202 -36.33 -6.24 11.95
N PRO A 203 -36.20 -7.47 11.42
CA PRO A 203 -37.31 -8.43 11.37
C PRO A 203 -37.71 -8.89 12.77
N GLU A 204 -39.02 -9.06 12.93
CA GLU A 204 -39.72 -9.64 14.08
C GLU A 204 -38.92 -10.76 14.76
N PRO A 205 -38.82 -10.78 16.10
CA PRO A 205 -38.25 -11.91 16.81
C PRO A 205 -39.13 -13.14 16.55
N VAL A 206 -38.56 -14.12 15.85
CA VAL A 206 -39.13 -15.47 15.75
C VAL A 206 -39.17 -16.06 17.17
N ALA A 207 -40.37 -16.53 17.53
CA ALA A 207 -40.83 -16.94 18.86
C ALA A 207 -39.91 -17.85 19.68
#